data_AF-A0A661WQN1-F1
#
_entry.id   AF-A0A661WQN1-F1
#
_cell.length_a   1.000
_cell.length_b   1.000
_cell.length_c   1.000
_cell.angle_alpha   90.00
_cell.angle_beta   90.00
_cell.angle_gamma   90.00
#
_symmetry.space_group_name_H-M   'P 1'
#
loop_
_entity.id
_entity.type
_entity.pdbx_description
1 polymer ?
#
loop_
_entity_poly.entity_id
_entity_poly.type
_entity_poly.pdbx_seq_one_letter_code
_entity_poly.pdbx_strand_id
1 'polypeptide(L)' 'MGRQFIITIAFLLIFLICPEIFAKTHYVSPFYRNVSTYTNWPTAANTIEDVKSVAICWGSVIIVINGIYSPGLFQFIFRI' A
#
# COMPACT_ATOMS: atom_id res chain seq x y z
N MET A 1 10.34 1.24 -37.53
CA MET A 1 11.36 1.16 -36.45
C MET A 1 11.00 1.97 -35.21
N GLY A 2 10.41 3.18 -35.31
CA GLY A 2 10.14 4.03 -34.12
C GLY A 2 9.09 3.51 -33.11
N ARG A 3 7.99 2.90 -33.56
CA ARG A 3 6.88 2.49 -32.67
C ARG A 3 7.26 1.40 -31.67
N GLN A 4 8.01 0.40 -32.09
CA GLN A 4 8.45 -0.69 -31.20
C GLN A 4 9.46 -0.21 -30.16
N PHE A 5 10.36 0.70 -30.56
CA PHE A 5 11.38 1.28 -29.70
C PHE A 5 10.77 2.19 -28.60
N ILE A 6 9.75 2.97 -28.97
CA ILE A 6 8.98 3.79 -28.03
C ILE A 6 8.27 2.92 -27.00
N ILE A 7 7.67 1.80 -27.41
CA ILE A 7 6.99 0.87 -26.51
C ILE A 7 7.99 0.24 -25.52
N THR A 8 9.17 -0.17 -25.99
CA THR A 8 10.18 -0.79 -25.12
C THR A 8 10.71 0.20 -24.09
N ILE A 9 10.98 1.44 -24.49
CA ILE A 9 11.41 2.51 -23.59
C ILE A 9 10.32 2.83 -22.56
N ALA A 10 9.06 2.96 -22.98
CA ALA A 10 7.95 3.20 -22.07
C ALA A 10 7.79 2.09 -21.02
N PHE A 11 7.94 0.82 -21.44
CA PHE A 11 7.86 -0.33 -20.54
C PHE A 11 9.02 -0.36 -19.53
N LEU A 12 10.24 -0.05 -19.98
CA LEU A 12 11.43 -0.02 -19.14
C LEU A 12 11.40 1.16 -18.14
N LEU A 13 10.87 2.31 -18.56
CA LEU A 13 10.60 3.45 -17.68
C LEU A 13 9.51 3.13 -16.65
N ILE A 14 8.43 2.44 -17.03
CA ILE A 14 7.40 1.98 -16.08
C ILE A 14 8.03 1.07 -15.00
N PHE A 15 8.94 0.18 -15.40
CA PHE A 15 9.60 -0.77 -14.51
C PHE A 15 10.61 -0.09 -13.55
N LEU A 16 11.26 0.99 -14.01
CA LEU A 16 12.15 1.82 -13.19
C LEU A 16 11.38 2.71 -12.20
N ILE A 17 10.19 3.17 -12.57
CA ILE A 17 9.35 4.05 -11.73
C ILE A 17 8.59 3.26 -10.65
N CYS A 18 8.26 1.98 -10.90
CA CYS A 18 7.51 1.14 -9.97
C CYS A 18 8.08 -0.30 -9.93
N PRO A 19 9.17 -0.55 -9.18
CA PRO A 19 9.78 -1.87 -9.09
C PRO A 19 8.91 -2.88 -8.32
N GLU A 20 7.96 -2.40 -7.49
CA GLU A 20 7.11 -3.25 -6.66
C GLU A 20 5.74 -3.46 -7.32
N ILE A 21 5.67 -4.24 -8.40
CA ILE A 21 4.39 -4.61 -9.04
C ILE A 21 3.68 -5.77 -8.32
N PHE A 22 4.21 -6.21 -7.17
CA PHE A 22 3.67 -7.32 -6.41
C PHE A 22 2.62 -6.83 -5.40
N ALA A 23 1.50 -7.56 -5.33
CA ALA A 23 0.53 -7.39 -4.26
C ALA A 23 1.22 -7.59 -2.89
N LYS A 24 1.08 -6.61 -2.00
CA LYS A 24 1.71 -6.62 -0.67
C LYS A 24 0.65 -6.59 0.41
N THR A 25 0.94 -7.25 1.53
CA THR A 25 0.10 -7.21 2.72
C THR A 25 0.59 -6.11 3.65
N HIS A 26 -0.30 -5.18 3.99
CA HIS A 26 -0.05 -4.10 4.94
C HIS A 26 -0.88 -4.27 6.20
N TYR A 27 -0.30 -3.94 7.35
CA TYR A 27 -0.92 -4.11 8.67
C TYR A 27 -1.27 -2.75 9.28
N VAL A 28 -2.46 -2.66 9.87
CA VAL A 28 -2.99 -1.46 10.52
C VAL A 28 -3.38 -1.79 11.96
N SER A 29 -2.90 -0.99 12.90
CA SER A 29 -3.15 -1.09 14.34
C SER A 29 -2.83 0.21 15.08
N PRO A 30 -3.70 0.65 16.00
CA PRO A 30 -3.48 1.88 16.76
C PRO A 30 -2.39 1.70 17.84
N PHE A 31 -1.88 0.48 18.06
CA PHE A 31 -1.01 0.15 19.19
C PHE A 31 0.47 0.01 18.83
N TYR A 32 0.81 -0.08 17.54
CA TYR A 32 2.18 -0.37 17.08
C TYR A 32 2.93 0.88 16.62
N ARG A 33 4.16 0.70 16.12
CA ARG A 33 5.16 1.77 16.00
C ARG A 33 4.99 2.72 14.79
N ASN A 34 4.02 2.48 13.91
CA ASN A 34 3.80 3.27 12.69
C ASN A 34 5.06 3.49 11.86
N VAL A 35 5.72 2.39 11.48
CA VAL A 35 6.96 2.43 10.70
C VAL A 35 6.66 2.07 9.25
N SER A 36 6.98 2.99 8.34
CA SER A 36 6.64 2.86 6.91
C SER A 36 7.08 1.54 6.29
N THR A 37 6.31 1.15 5.26
CA THR A 37 6.09 -0.16 4.59
C THR A 37 5.08 -1.09 5.26
N TYR A 38 4.86 -1.00 6.57
CA TYR A 38 3.74 -1.64 7.27
C TYR A 38 3.57 -3.15 6.99
N THR A 39 4.65 -3.90 6.72
CA THR A 39 4.59 -5.30 6.27
C THR A 39 4.42 -6.33 7.38
N ASN A 40 4.38 -5.90 8.64
CA ASN A 40 4.27 -6.77 9.81
C ASN A 40 3.65 -6.01 10.99
N TRP A 41 3.11 -6.75 11.97
CA TRP A 41 2.44 -6.14 13.13
C TRP A 41 3.32 -5.14 13.91
N PRO A 42 4.60 -5.43 14.26
CA PRO A 42 5.43 -4.46 14.98
C PRO A 42 5.63 -3.12 14.27
N THR A 43 5.52 -3.09 12.94
CA THR A 43 5.66 -1.89 12.12
C THR A 43 4.33 -1.31 11.67
N ALA A 44 3.19 -1.93 12.03
CA ALA A 44 1.87 -1.57 11.51
C ALA A 44 1.54 -0.08 11.63
N ALA A 45 0.81 0.40 10.62
CA ALA A 45 0.32 1.76 10.54
C ALA A 45 -0.68 2.07 11.66
N ASN A 46 -0.67 3.29 12.19
CA ASN A 46 -1.66 3.67 13.20
C ASN A 46 -3.03 3.96 12.63
N THR A 47 -3.13 4.28 11.34
CA THR A 47 -4.40 4.54 10.65
C THR A 47 -4.43 3.92 9.25
N ILE A 48 -5.62 3.82 8.65
CA ILE A 48 -5.78 3.33 7.27
C ILE A 48 -5.20 4.34 6.25
N GLU A 49 -5.28 5.64 6.53
CA GLU A 49 -4.75 6.66 5.63
C GLU A 49 -3.22 6.64 5.54
N ASP A 50 -2.54 6.25 6.61
CA ASP A 50 -1.09 6.03 6.59
C ASP A 50 -0.72 4.97 5.54
N VAL A 51 -1.48 3.87 5.49
CA VAL A 51 -1.27 2.77 4.52
C VAL A 51 -1.59 3.18 3.09
N LYS A 52 -2.55 4.07 2.88
CA LYS A 52 -2.99 4.50 1.53
C LYS A 52 -1.87 5.09 0.69
N SER A 53 -0.93 5.79 1.32
CA SER A 53 0.24 6.34 0.64
C SER A 53 1.25 5.28 0.17
N VAL A 54 1.18 4.07 0.72
CA VAL A 54 2.18 3.00 0.54
C VAL A 54 1.61 1.78 -0.17
N ALA A 55 0.30 1.53 -0.05
CA ALA A 55 -0.43 0.47 -0.76
C ALA A 55 -0.79 0.87 -2.20
N ILE A 56 0.23 1.27 -2.97
CA ILE A 56 0.08 1.75 -4.35
C ILE A 56 -0.09 0.61 -5.37
N CYS A 57 0.20 -0.63 -4.97
CA CYS A 57 0.22 -1.78 -5.85
C CYS A 57 -1.16 -2.39 -5.98
N TRP A 58 -1.55 -2.72 -7.21
CA TRP A 58 -2.80 -3.42 -7.50
C TRP A 58 -2.83 -4.79 -6.80
N GLY A 59 -3.94 -5.09 -6.13
CA GLY A 59 -4.11 -6.35 -5.39
C GLY A 59 -3.50 -6.36 -3.99
N SER A 60 -2.96 -5.24 -3.49
CA SER A 60 -2.50 -5.12 -2.11
C SER A 60 -3.63 -5.38 -1.11
N VAL A 61 -3.30 -6.03 0.01
CA VAL A 61 -4.25 -6.40 1.05
C VAL A 61 -3.94 -5.60 2.31
N ILE A 62 -4.97 -5.01 2.91
CA ILE A 62 -4.86 -4.28 4.17
C ILE A 62 -5.50 -5.14 5.27
N ILE A 63 -4.69 -5.56 6.25
CA ILE A 63 -5.13 -6.29 7.43
C ILE A 63 -5.23 -5.29 8.59
N VAL A 64 -6.43 -5.15 9.13
CA VAL A 64 -6.72 -4.21 10.21
C VAL A 64 -7.05 -4.99 11.47
N ILE A 65 -6.39 -4.68 12.59
CA ILE A 65 -6.80 -5.20 13.90
C ILE A 65 -7.98 -4.39 14.44
N ASN A 66 -8.89 -5.06 15.13
CA ASN A 66 -9.95 -4.41 15.89
C ASN A 66 -9.34 -3.44 16.91
N GLY A 67 -9.87 -2.22 16.96
CA GLY A 67 -9.40 -1.20 17.87
C GLY A 67 -10.12 0.12 17.69
N ILE A 68 -9.91 1.02 18.65
CA ILE A 68 -10.37 2.40 18.55
C ILE A 68 -9.25 3.19 17.89
N TYR A 69 -9.51 3.63 16.66
CA TYR A 69 -8.64 4.54 15.94
C TYR A 69 -9.03 5.96 16.31
N SER A 70 -8.06 6.83 16.60
CA SER A 70 -8.33 8.22 17.00
C SER A 70 -9.27 8.89 15.97
N PRO A 71 -10.36 9.53 16.42
CA PRO A 71 -11.35 10.11 15.53
C PRO A 71 -10.70 11.20 14.68
N GLY A 72 -10.64 10.95 13.38
CA GLY A 72 -10.03 11.84 12.39
C GLY A 72 -10.22 11.34 10.97
N LEU A 73 -10.14 10.01 10.74
CA LEU A 73 -10.24 9.40 9.41
C LEU A 73 -10.88 8.01 9.50
N PHE A 74 -12.21 7.95 9.57
CA PHE A 74 -12.95 6.69 9.40
C PHE A 74 -13.12 6.39 7.91
N GLN A 75 -12.74 5.19 7.46
CA GLN A 75 -13.52 4.51 6.43
C GLN A 75 -13.58 3.01 6.71
N PHE A 76 -14.78 2.56 7.08
CA PHE A 76 -15.14 1.15 7.15
C PHE A 76 -14.93 0.50 5.79
N ILE A 77 -14.10 -0.55 5.71
CA ILE A 77 -14.11 -1.47 4.57
C ILE A 77 -14.91 -2.69 5.00
N PHE A 78 -16.21 -2.68 4.70
CA PHE A 78 -16.96 -3.90 4.45
C PHE A 78 -17.35 -3.88 2.97
N ARG A 79 -16.84 -4.83 2.20
CA ARG A 79 -17.52 -5.24 0.97
C ARG A 79 -17.54 -6.76 0.92
N ILE A 80 -18.74 -7.29 1.15
CA ILE A 80 -19.18 -8.62 0.72
C ILE A 80 -19.08 -8.75 -0.80
#